data_AF-A0A3M9XML0-F1
#
_entry.id   AF-A0A3M9XML0-F1
#
_cell.length_a   1.000
_cell.length_b   1.000
_cell.length_c   1.000
_cell.angle_alpha   90.00
_cell.angle_beta   90.00
_cell.angle_gamma   90.00
#
_symmetry.space_group_name_H-M   'P 1'
#
loop_
_entity.id
_entity.type
_entity.pdbx_description
1 polymer ?
#
loop_
_entity_poly.entity_id
_entity_poly.type
_entity_poly.pdbx_seq_one_letter_code
_entity_poly.pdbx_strand_id
1 'polypeptide(L)'
;MAVDLKTDWTNDDLARLMASVEDDRDWRLEVSAAGVADLSDKTANPTGSDYDETLHCFFETWMQGTDFVGVSAAADKTLVGKIANALRENYPGLKAGKFVYVAL
;
A
#
# COMPACT_ATOMS: atom_id res chain seq x y z
N MET A 1 -6.73 8.97 -1.75
CA MET A 1 -7.60 8.44 -0.66
C MET A 1 -6.65 7.80 0.33
N ALA A 2 -6.89 7.80 1.65
CA ALA A 2 -5.99 7.14 2.60
C ALA A 2 -6.77 6.35 3.65
N VAL A 3 -6.12 5.33 4.26
CA VAL A 3 -6.73 4.47 5.28
C VAL A 3 -6.00 4.67 6.61
N ASP A 4 -6.72 5.05 7.66
CA ASP A 4 -6.18 5.13 9.02
C ASP A 4 -6.20 3.75 9.69
N LEU A 5 -5.02 3.14 9.81
CA LEU A 5 -4.84 1.79 10.34
C LEU A 5 -5.04 1.69 11.85
N LYS A 6 -5.19 2.82 12.57
CA LYS A 6 -5.49 2.85 14.01
C LYS A 6 -6.98 2.69 14.30
N THR A 7 -7.82 2.72 13.26
CA THR A 7 -9.27 2.60 13.37
C THR A 7 -9.73 1.23 12.87
N ASP A 8 -11.01 0.92 13.04
CA ASP A 8 -11.62 -0.27 12.45
C ASP A 8 -11.82 -0.07 10.94
N TRP A 9 -10.79 -0.38 10.15
CA TRP A 9 -10.82 -0.33 8.69
C TRP A 9 -11.12 -1.70 8.08
N THR A 10 -11.73 -1.68 6.90
CA THR A 10 -12.21 -2.87 6.20
C THR A 10 -11.47 -3.12 4.90
N ASN A 11 -11.65 -4.32 4.32
CA ASN A 11 -11.14 -4.60 2.98
C ASN A 11 -11.78 -3.66 1.92
N ASP A 12 -13.00 -3.17 2.14
CA ASP A 12 -13.63 -2.20 1.24
C ASP A 12 -12.95 -0.84 1.29
N ASP A 13 -12.44 -0.42 2.45
CA ASP A 13 -11.66 0.82 2.57
C ASP A 13 -10.32 0.71 1.82
N LEU A 14 -9.68 -0.46 1.89
CA LEU A 14 -8.49 -0.75 1.09
C LEU A 14 -8.79 -0.81 -0.41
N ALA A 15 -9.91 -1.44 -0.81
CA ALA A 15 -10.33 -1.45 -2.20
C ALA A 15 -10.58 -0.03 -2.73
N ARG A 16 -11.19 0.85 -1.91
CA ARG A 16 -11.37 2.27 -2.25
C ARG A 16 -10.03 3.02 -2.37
N LEU A 17 -9.05 2.71 -1.52
CA LEU A 17 -7.69 3.23 -1.66
C LEU A 17 -7.08 2.80 -3.00
N MET A 18 -7.12 1.51 -3.31
CA MET A 18 -6.57 0.96 -4.57
C MET A 18 -7.26 1.55 -5.80
N ALA A 19 -8.58 1.71 -5.78
CA ALA A 19 -9.35 2.34 -6.86
C ALA A 19 -9.16 3.86 -6.98
N SER A 20 -8.46 4.51 -6.04
CA SER A 20 -8.32 5.97 -6.03
C SER A 20 -7.27 6.51 -7.01
N VAL A 21 -6.53 5.62 -7.67
CA VAL A 21 -5.51 5.95 -8.66
C VAL A 21 -5.72 5.12 -9.92
N GLU A 22 -5.13 5.54 -11.03
CA GLU A 22 -5.09 4.77 -12.27
C GLU A 22 -3.79 3.96 -12.34
N ASP A 23 -3.83 2.78 -12.95
CA ASP A 23 -2.65 1.96 -13.19
C ASP A 23 -1.90 2.45 -14.45
N ASP A 24 -1.48 3.71 -14.42
CA ASP A 24 -0.87 4.43 -15.54
C ASP A 24 0.59 4.86 -15.28
N ARG A 25 1.12 4.51 -14.11
CA ARG A 25 2.48 4.78 -13.64
C ARG A 25 2.83 3.86 -12.47
N ASP A 26 4.07 3.91 -12.01
CA ASP A 26 4.51 3.11 -10.87
C ASP A 26 3.94 3.65 -9.55
N TRP A 27 3.45 2.76 -8.71
CA TRP A 27 2.86 3.08 -7.41
C TRP A 27 3.53 2.30 -6.29
N ARG A 28 3.50 2.84 -5.08
CA ARG A 28 3.91 2.12 -3.87
C ARG A 28 2.91 2.36 -2.76
N LEU A 29 2.42 1.30 -2.14
CA LEU A 29 1.66 1.40 -0.90
C LEU A 29 2.62 1.69 0.26
N GLU A 30 2.35 2.76 0.99
CA GLU A 30 3.19 3.24 2.08
C GLU A 30 2.37 3.44 3.34
N VAL A 31 2.95 3.11 4.49
CA VAL A 31 2.38 3.39 5.81
C VAL A 31 3.27 4.41 6.49
N SER A 32 2.71 5.58 6.78
CA SER A 32 3.41 6.63 7.53
C SER A 32 3.64 6.22 9.00
N ALA A 33 4.59 6.88 9.68
CA ALA A 33 4.78 6.72 11.13
C ALA A 33 3.52 7.03 11.97
N ALA A 34 2.56 7.78 11.40
CA ALA A 34 1.28 8.09 12.03
C ALA A 34 0.22 6.98 11.88
N GLY A 35 0.53 5.88 11.17
CA GLY A 35 -0.38 4.77 10.93
C GLY A 35 -1.36 4.99 9.78
N VAL A 36 -1.04 5.86 8.83
CA VAL A 36 -1.88 6.13 7.65
C VAL A 36 -1.28 5.41 6.45
N ALA A 37 -2.08 4.56 5.81
CA ALA A 37 -1.75 3.89 4.55
C ALA A 37 -2.24 4.70 3.33
N ASP A 38 -1.37 4.94 2.36
CA ASP A 38 -1.67 5.69 1.13
C ASP A 38 -0.82 5.20 -0.05
N LEU A 39 -1.22 5.53 -1.28
CA LEU A 39 -0.52 5.21 -2.51
C LEU A 39 0.36 6.38 -2.96
N SER A 40 1.67 6.14 -3.07
CA SER A 40 2.64 7.13 -3.55
C SER A 40 2.98 6.90 -5.02
N ASP A 41 2.79 7.94 -5.84
CA ASP A 41 3.18 8.01 -7.26
C ASP A 41 4.71 8.01 -7.40
N LYS A 42 5.31 7.03 -8.06
CA LYS A 42 6.78 6.91 -8.17
C LYS A 42 7.38 7.55 -9.41
N THR A 43 6.60 8.31 -10.18
CA THR A 43 7.10 9.11 -11.32
C THR A 43 7.92 10.31 -10.85
N ALA A 44 7.54 10.92 -9.73
CA ALA A 44 8.09 12.20 -9.26
C ALA A 44 8.52 12.21 -7.78
N ASN A 45 8.21 11.16 -7.01
CA ASN A 45 8.47 11.13 -5.57
C ASN A 45 9.88 10.61 -5.23
N PRO A 46 10.43 11.04 -4.07
CA PRO A 46 11.69 10.50 -3.58
C PRO A 46 11.57 8.98 -3.37
N THR A 47 12.50 8.27 -3.98
CA THR A 47 12.88 6.91 -3.60
C THR A 47 14.26 7.03 -2.95
N GLY A 48 14.56 6.18 -1.96
CA GLY A 48 15.85 6.19 -1.28
C GLY A 48 15.75 5.96 0.22
N SER A 49 16.87 5.52 0.82
CA SER A 49 16.94 5.09 2.22
C SER A 49 16.42 6.15 3.19
N ASP A 50 16.84 7.41 3.02
CA ASP A 50 16.48 8.50 3.93
C ASP A 50 14.96 8.76 3.97
N TYR A 51 14.28 8.62 2.83
CA TYR A 51 12.82 8.75 2.76
C TYR A 51 12.14 7.54 3.39
N ASP A 52 12.57 6.33 3.02
CA ASP A 52 12.03 5.07 3.51
C ASP A 52 12.19 4.92 5.04
N GLU A 53 13.24 5.52 5.62
CA GLU A 53 13.45 5.60 7.06
C GLU A 53 12.37 6.41 7.80
N THR A 54 11.70 7.36 7.13
CA THR A 54 10.60 8.14 7.74
C THR A 54 9.29 7.38 7.82
N LEU A 55 9.13 6.32 7.02
CA LEU A 55 7.92 5.51 6.95
C LEU A 55 7.89 4.46 8.07
N HIS A 56 6.70 4.01 8.44
CA HIS A 56 6.54 2.84 9.30
C HIS A 56 6.89 1.56 8.52
N CYS A 57 6.25 1.37 7.37
CA CYS A 57 6.59 0.35 6.38
C CYS A 57 6.18 0.80 4.97
N PHE A 58 6.68 0.10 3.97
CA PHE A 58 6.37 0.33 2.56
C PHE A 58 6.42 -0.99 1.81
N PHE A 59 5.57 -1.12 0.80
CA PHE A 59 5.46 -2.32 0.00
C PHE A 59 6.46 -2.27 -1.15
N GLU A 60 6.57 -3.38 -1.89
CA GLU A 60 7.21 -3.36 -3.21
C GLU A 60 6.59 -2.32 -4.13
N THR A 61 7.38 -1.80 -5.07
CA THR A 61 6.88 -0.92 -6.12
C THR A 61 6.06 -1.75 -7.09
N TRP A 62 4.82 -1.36 -7.29
CA TRP A 62 3.93 -1.92 -8.30
C TRP A 62 4.12 -1.13 -9.59
N MET A 63 4.59 -1.82 -10.62
CA MET A 63 4.89 -1.20 -11.90
C MET A 63 3.60 -0.88 -12.65
N GLN A 64 3.63 0.14 -13.50
CA GLN A 64 2.50 0.45 -14.37
C GLN A 64 2.01 -0.78 -15.15
N GLY A 65 0.69 -0.94 -15.25
CA GLY A 65 0.03 -1.99 -16.03
C GLY A 65 0.10 -3.38 -15.42
N THR A 66 0.43 -3.52 -14.12
CA THR A 66 0.41 -4.82 -13.42
C THR A 66 -0.95 -5.16 -12.81
N ASP A 67 -1.96 -4.31 -12.94
CA ASP A 67 -3.29 -4.44 -12.32
C ASP A 67 -3.23 -4.57 -10.78
N PHE A 68 -2.24 -3.94 -10.14
CA PHE A 68 -2.10 -3.91 -8.67
C PHE A 68 -2.72 -2.67 -8.02
N VAL A 69 -3.13 -1.68 -8.83
CA VAL A 69 -3.95 -0.53 -8.43
C VAL A 69 -5.06 -0.29 -9.44
N GLY A 70 -5.93 0.67 -9.18
CA GLY A 70 -7.07 0.99 -10.03
C GLY A 70 -8.29 0.12 -9.79
N VAL A 71 -9.33 0.40 -10.57
CA VAL A 71 -10.66 -0.22 -10.40
C VAL A 71 -10.66 -1.73 -10.60
N SER A 72 -9.76 -2.25 -11.44
CA SER A 72 -9.58 -3.69 -11.67
C SER A 72 -9.03 -4.37 -10.40
N ALA A 73 -7.91 -3.85 -9.88
CA ALA A 73 -7.28 -4.34 -8.66
C ALA A 73 -8.23 -4.29 -7.46
N ALA A 74 -9.01 -3.20 -7.33
CA ALA A 74 -9.99 -3.03 -6.27
C ALA A 74 -11.16 -4.03 -6.34
N ALA A 75 -11.48 -4.54 -7.52
CA ALA A 75 -12.51 -5.57 -7.70
C ALA A 75 -12.00 -6.99 -7.39
N ASP A 76 -10.67 -7.21 -7.40
CA ASP A 76 -10.07 -8.48 -7.03
C ASP A 76 -9.99 -8.64 -5.51
N LYS A 77 -10.98 -9.35 -4.96
CA LYS A 77 -11.07 -9.64 -3.53
C LYS A 77 -9.89 -10.46 -2.99
N THR A 78 -9.24 -11.26 -3.83
CA THR A 78 -8.08 -12.06 -3.43
C THR A 78 -6.88 -11.14 -3.24
N LEU A 79 -6.61 -10.28 -4.21
CA LEU A 79 -5.55 -9.27 -4.15
C LEU A 79 -5.76 -8.33 -2.95
N VAL A 80 -6.95 -7.73 -2.83
CA VAL A 80 -7.31 -6.86 -1.70
C VAL A 80 -7.14 -7.59 -0.37
N GLY A 81 -7.57 -8.86 -0.28
CA GLY A 81 -7.42 -9.68 0.92
C GLY A 81 -5.95 -9.93 1.29
N LYS A 82 -5.09 -10.23 0.31
CA LYS A 82 -3.64 -10.43 0.53
C LYS A 82 -2.97 -9.16 1.06
N ILE A 83 -3.23 -8.01 0.43
CA ILE A 83 -2.67 -6.71 0.85
C ILE A 83 -3.21 -6.33 2.23
N ALA A 84 -4.50 -6.53 2.49
CA ALA A 84 -5.10 -6.23 3.78
C ALA A 84 -4.47 -7.09 4.90
N ASN A 85 -4.24 -8.37 4.65
CA ASN A 85 -3.55 -9.24 5.61
C ASN A 85 -2.11 -8.77 5.85
N ALA A 86 -1.38 -8.41 4.79
CA ALA A 86 -0.02 -7.88 4.92
C ALA A 86 0.03 -6.57 5.74
N LEU A 87 -0.94 -5.67 5.58
CA LEU A 87 -1.07 -4.47 6.41
C LEU A 87 -1.31 -4.82 7.89
N ARG A 88 -2.25 -5.74 8.17
CA ARG A 88 -2.55 -6.18 9.55
C ARG A 88 -1.38 -6.89 10.22
N GLU A 89 -0.57 -7.61 9.45
CA GLU A 89 0.64 -8.27 9.96
C GLU A 89 1.79 -7.30 10.23
N ASN A 90 1.79 -6.11 9.64
CA ASN A 90 2.90 -5.15 9.73
C ASN A 90 2.53 -3.82 10.42
N TYR A 91 1.33 -3.67 10.95
CA TYR A 91 0.91 -2.52 11.77
C TYR A 91 0.05 -2.98 12.96
N PRO A 92 0.25 -2.45 14.18
CA PRO A 92 1.21 -1.39 14.55
C PRO A 92 2.65 -1.88 14.73
N GLY A 93 2.89 -3.19 14.78
CA GLY A 93 4.23 -3.78 14.85
C GLY A 93 4.67 -4.34 13.51
N LEU A 94 5.95 -4.22 13.18
CA LEU A 94 6.53 -4.84 11.98
C LEU A 94 6.76 -6.34 12.22
N LYS A 95 6.40 -7.17 11.23
CA LYS A 95 6.66 -8.62 11.31
C LYS A 95 8.14 -8.95 11.14
N ALA A 96 8.84 -8.22 10.28
CA ALA A 96 10.27 -8.44 9.99
C ALA A 96 11.03 -7.12 9.83
N GLY A 97 10.69 -6.34 8.82
CA GLY A 97 11.33 -5.06 8.51
C GLY A 97 10.37 -4.09 7.85
N LYS A 98 10.85 -2.88 7.51
CA LYS A 98 10.02 -1.84 6.89
C LYS A 98 9.59 -2.18 5.47
N PHE A 99 10.40 -2.94 4.74
CA PHE A 99 10.05 -3.41 3.41
C PHE A 99 9.12 -4.62 3.49
N VAL A 100 7.96 -4.54 2.84
CA VAL A 100 6.94 -5.57 2.80
C VAL A 100 6.79 -6.09 1.37
N TYR A 101 7.08 -7.37 1.18
CA TYR A 101 6.80 -8.09 -0.06
C TYR A 101 5.52 -8.90 0.08
N VAL A 102 4.65 -8.87 -0.92
CA VAL A 102 3.44 -9.70 -0.94
C VAL A 102 3.53 -10.64 -2.14
N ALA A 103 3.42 -11.94 -1.89
CA ALA A 103 3.33 -12.91 -2.98
C ALA A 103 1.96 -12.80 -3.66
N LEU A 104 1.87 -11.92 -4.66
CA LEU A 104 0.67 -11.63 -5.43
C LEU A 104 0.39 -12.67 -6.52
#